data_AF-A0A8H4UZM1-F1
#
_entry.id   AF-A0A8H4UZM1-F1
#
_cell.length_a   1.000
_cell.length_b   1.000
_cell.length_c   1.000
_cell.angle_alpha   90.00
_cell.angle_beta   90.00
_cell.angle_gamma   90.00
#
_symmetry.space_group_name_H-M   'P 1'
#
loop_
_entity.id
_entity.type
_entity.pdbx_description
1 polymer ?
#
loop_
_entity_poly.entity_id
_entity_poly.type
_entity_poly.pdbx_seq_one_letter_code
_entity_poly.pdbx_strand_id
1 'polypeptide(L)' 'MAPFFFSTPVDIDVVLEDSDERQTVDVKLDKGRREKAPLYMDGESVKGAVTVRPKDGKRLEHTGIKVQFIGSI' A
#
# COMPACT_ATOMS: atom_id res chain seq x y z
N MET A 1 -23.28 -15.19 -22.26
CA MET A 1 -23.08 -15.42 -20.81
C MET A 1 -21.85 -14.63 -20.42
N ALA A 2 -22.02 -13.39 -19.93
CA ALA A 2 -20.90 -12.51 -19.60
C ALA A 2 -20.18 -13.02 -18.34
N PRO A 3 -18.83 -12.97 -18.26
CA PRO A 3 -18.13 -13.35 -17.05
C PRO A 3 -18.46 -12.31 -15.98
N PHE A 4 -18.86 -12.78 -14.80
CA PHE A 4 -19.01 -11.93 -13.63
C PHE A 4 -17.61 -11.44 -13.21
N PHE A 5 -17.25 -10.24 -13.63
CA PHE A 5 -16.09 -9.52 -13.10
C PHE A 5 -16.38 -9.11 -11.66
N PHE A 6 -16.09 -10.00 -10.70
CA PHE A 6 -16.05 -9.62 -9.30
C PHE A 6 -14.80 -8.76 -9.08
N SER A 7 -14.98 -7.45 -9.05
CA SER A 7 -13.92 -6.53 -8.58
C SER A 7 -13.66 -6.78 -7.10
N THR A 8 -12.45 -6.46 -6.62
CA THR A 8 -12.12 -6.55 -5.21
C THR A 8 -13.11 -5.68 -4.40
N PRO A 9 -13.77 -6.22 -3.36
CA PRO A 9 -14.84 -5.52 -2.66
C PRO A 9 -14.35 -4.37 -1.76
N VAL A 10 -13.03 -4.13 -1.75
CA VAL A 10 -12.38 -3.13 -0.91
C VAL A 10 -11.13 -2.62 -1.62
N ASP A 11 -10.90 -1.31 -1.54
CA ASP A 11 -9.61 -0.69 -1.85
C ASP A 11 -8.87 -0.39 -0.54
N ILE A 12 -7.58 -0.73 -0.50
CA ILE A 12 -6.71 -0.45 0.64
C ILE A 12 -5.61 0.47 0.16
N ASP A 13 -5.37 1.52 0.93
CA ASP A 13 -4.36 2.54 0.62
C ASP A 13 -3.52 2.81 1.86
N VAL A 14 -2.22 3.02 1.68
CA VAL A 14 -1.28 3.27 2.78
C VAL A 14 -0.62 4.61 2.53
N VAL A 15 -0.91 5.58 3.40
CA VAL A 15 -0.40 6.95 3.29
C VAL A 15 0.58 7.18 4.42
N LEU A 16 1.81 7.54 4.07
CA LEU A 16 2.87 7.86 5.04
C LEU A 16 2.68 9.29 5.54
N GLU A 17 2.97 9.54 6.82
CA GLU A 17 2.73 10.84 7.46
C GLU A 17 3.45 12.00 6.74
N ASP A 18 4.70 11.78 6.31
CA ASP A 18 5.52 12.80 5.65
C ASP A 18 5.62 12.59 4.12
N SER A 19 4.62 11.98 3.47
CA SER A 19 4.76 11.53 2.07
C SER A 19 5.15 12.62 1.08
N ASP A 20 4.75 13.87 1.35
CA ASP A 20 4.96 15.01 0.44
C ASP A 20 6.35 15.64 0.60
N GLU A 21 6.91 15.61 1.81
CA GLU A 21 8.21 16.22 2.13
C GLU A 21 9.36 15.21 2.10
N ARG A 22 9.04 13.92 2.22
CA ARG A 22 10.05 12.85 2.32
C ARG A 22 10.78 12.66 1.01
N GLN A 23 12.11 12.53 1.11
CA GLN A 23 12.95 12.23 -0.04
C GLN A 23 12.56 10.91 -0.70
N THR A 24 12.54 10.88 -2.03
CA THR A 24 12.29 9.67 -2.81
C THR A 24 13.52 9.27 -3.62
N VAL A 25 13.64 7.98 -3.91
CA VAL A 25 14.71 7.41 -4.73
C VAL A 25 14.13 6.56 -5.86
N ASP A 26 14.82 6.54 -7.00
CA ASP A 26 14.47 5.67 -8.12
C ASP A 26 14.99 4.25 -7.87
N VAL A 27 14.07 3.28 -7.76
CA VAL A 27 14.37 1.86 -7.63
C VAL A 27 14.21 1.19 -8.99
N LYS A 28 15.27 0.51 -9.44
CA LYS A 28 15.23 -0.27 -10.68
C LYS A 28 14.55 -1.61 -10.39
N LEU A 29 13.46 -1.85 -11.10
CA LEU A 29 12.70 -3.09 -11.10
C LEU A 29 13.09 -3.95 -12.30
N ASP A 30 12.54 -5.16 -12.35
CA ASP A 30 12.68 -6.05 -13.49
C ASP A 30 12.18 -5.43 -14.80
N LYS A 31 12.75 -5.93 -15.91
CA LYS A 31 12.40 -5.53 -17.28
C LYS A 31 12.57 -4.03 -17.54
N GLY A 32 13.51 -3.38 -16.84
CA GLY A 32 13.89 -1.99 -17.07
C GLY A 32 12.91 -0.95 -16.51
N ARG A 33 11.90 -1.38 -15.73
CA ARG A 33 11.00 -0.45 -15.05
C ARG A 33 11.73 0.27 -13.92
N ARG A 34 11.33 1.51 -13.65
CA ARG A 34 11.79 2.31 -12.51
C ARG A 34 10.58 2.79 -11.75
N GLU A 35 10.66 2.73 -10.43
CA GLU A 35 9.62 3.21 -9.53
C GLU A 35 10.25 4.14 -8.48
N LYS A 36 9.52 5.17 -8.07
CA LYS A 36 9.95 6.05 -6.99
C LYS A 36 9.45 5.51 -5.67
N ALA A 37 10.36 5.33 -4.72
CA ALA A 37 10.04 4.89 -3.37
C ALA A 37 10.54 5.90 -2.35
N PRO A 38 9.85 6.09 -1.21
CA PRO A 38 10.33 6.94 -0.12
C PRO A 38 11.61 6.35 0.50
N LEU A 39 12.57 7.22 0.80
CA LEU A 39 13.83 6.87 1.41
C LEU A 39 13.71 6.89 2.95
N TYR A 40 14.25 5.85 3.57
CA TYR A 40 14.36 5.71 5.02
C TYR A 40 15.76 5.22 5.38
N MET A 41 16.31 5.76 6.46
CA MET A 41 17.56 5.32 7.06
C MET A 41 17.32 4.51 8.34
N ASP A 42 18.37 3.86 8.83
CA ASP A 42 18.31 3.14 10.10
C ASP A 42 17.93 4.07 11.26
N GLY A 43 17.09 3.56 12.17
CA GLY A 43 16.54 4.30 13.30
C GLY A 43 15.37 5.24 12.97
N GLU A 44 15.00 5.42 11.70
CA GLU A 44 13.83 6.22 11.35
C GLU A 44 12.51 5.49 11.64
N SER A 45 11.52 6.23 12.14
CA SER A 45 10.17 5.71 12.34
C SER A 45 9.40 5.69 11.03
N VAL A 46 8.78 4.56 10.70
CA VAL A 46 7.81 4.44 9.60
C VAL A 46 6.40 4.54 10.15
N LYS A 47 5.72 5.65 9.90
CA LYS A 47 4.39 5.97 10.42
C LYS A 47 3.47 6.44 9.30
N GLY A 48 2.17 6.24 9.51
CA GLY A 48 1.16 6.62 8.53
C GLY A 48 -0.22 6.09 8.89
N ALA A 49 -1.13 6.17 7.91
CA ALA A 49 -2.50 5.73 8.02
C ALA A 49 -2.83 4.70 6.92
N VAL A 50 -3.60 3.67 7.29
CA VAL A 50 -4.18 2.73 6.34
C VAL A 50 -5.64 3.11 6.11
N THR A 51 -5.98 3.45 4.87
CA THR A 51 -7.36 3.78 4.47
C THR A 51 -8.00 2.57 3.83
N VAL A 52 -9.11 2.10 4.42
CA VAL A 52 -9.89 0.96 3.94
C VAL A 52 -11.21 1.48 3.35
N ARG A 53 -11.41 1.30 2.04
CA ARG A 53 -12.58 1.79 1.29
C ARG A 53 -13.40 0.63 0.73
N PRO A 54 -14.45 0.16 1.41
CA PRO A 54 -15.38 -0.82 0.86
C PRO A 54 -16.07 -0.30 -0.40
N LYS A 55 -16.15 -1.13 -1.43
CA LYS A 55 -16.92 -0.84 -2.65
C LYS A 55 -18.38 -1.24 -2.46
N ASP A 56 -19.25 -0.52 -3.17
CA ASP A 56 -20.68 -0.87 -3.31
C ASP A 56 -21.48 -0.91 -2.00
N GLY A 57 -20.99 -0.27 -0.92
CA GLY A 57 -21.69 -0.16 0.36
C GLY A 57 -21.94 -1.49 1.08
N LYS A 58 -21.33 -2.59 0.62
CA LYS A 58 -21.49 -3.92 1.22
C LYS A 58 -20.64 -4.04 2.49
N ARG A 59 -21.15 -4.82 3.46
CA ARG A 59 -20.42 -5.12 4.70
C ARG A 59 -19.16 -5.94 4.37
N LEU A 60 -18.01 -5.50 4.88
CA LEU A 60 -16.76 -6.23 4.83
C LEU A 60 -16.57 -6.97 6.16
N GLU A 61 -16.79 -8.29 6.17
CA GLU A 61 -16.53 -9.13 7.34
C GLU A 61 -15.08 -9.62 7.35
N HIS A 62 -14.38 -9.46 8.47
CA HIS A 62 -12.99 -9.88 8.62
C HIS A 62 -12.71 -10.38 10.05
N THR A 63 -11.67 -11.21 10.21
CA THR A 63 -11.23 -11.74 11.53
C THR A 63 -10.12 -10.92 12.18
N GLY A 64 -9.53 -9.98 11.43
CA GLY A 64 -8.52 -9.04 11.93
C GLY A 64 -7.87 -8.27 10.79
N ILE A 65 -7.34 -7.09 11.09
CA ILE A 65 -6.56 -6.28 10.15
C ILE A 65 -5.19 -6.06 10.78
N LYS A 66 -4.14 -6.26 10.00
CA LYS A 66 -2.75 -6.13 10.45
C LYS A 66 -1.95 -5.33 9.44
N VAL A 67 -1.10 -4.43 9.94
CA VAL A 67 -0.03 -3.79 9.16
C VAL A 67 1.31 -4.40 9.56
N GLN A 68 2.20 -4.59 8.60
CA GLN A 68 3.53 -5.14 8.84
C GLN A 68 4.57 -4.34 8.05
N PHE A 69 5.69 -4.05 8.71
CA PHE A 69 6.91 -3.62 8.06
C PHE A 69 7.81 -4.86 7.89
N ILE A 70 8.18 -5.18 6.66
CA ILE A 70 8.86 -6.44 6.31
C ILE A 70 10.11 -6.12 5.49
N GLY A 71 11.25 -6.67 5.89
CA GLY A 71 12.46 -6.76 5.08
C GLY A 71 12.75 -8.23 4.73
N SER A 72 13.12 -8.50 3.48
CA SER A 72 13.51 -9.83 2.99
C SER A 72 14.74 -9.73 2.12
N ILE A 73 15.47 -10.83 2.01
CA ILE A 73 16.58 -11.05 1.07
C ILE A 73 16.05 -11.82 -0.14
#